data_AF-A0A940BLR3-F1
#
_entry.id   AF-A0A940BLR3-F1
#
_cell.length_a   1.000
_cell.length_b   1.000
_cell.length_c   1.000
_cell.angle_alpha   90.00
_cell.angle_beta   90.00
_cell.angle_gamma   90.00
#
_symmetry.space_group_name_H-M   'P 1'
#
loop_
_entity.id
_entity.type
_entity.pdbx_description
1 polymer ?
#
loop_
_entity_poly.entity_id
_entity_poly.type
_entity_poly.pdbx_seq_one_letter_code
_entity_poly.pdbx_strand_id
1 'polypeptide(L)'
;MGKEIQSVCFTGTCPDHTRAELIEMAEDQFEIKDSVTKDLDILVCADPNANSSKLQKAAKNGVKIISYDDFLEMLEEEGDEDEEDDEYDDEEEESNPLYDLMDYLEEPKVKIDAEKVKKVEEAYGIKAPDALKRMVSKCGRTFDDYISNSYQNCFRILTFDEVVDPSENIEGLKMDFKKKNCVPIADCMNNDYIVYNYKNNTWMWINDEASEGEDIAKEDLYIEHDSLRVVLNVIDDENG
;
A
#
# COMPACT_ATOMS: atom_id res chain seq x y z
N MET A 1 -20.20 -17.29 -24.62
CA MET A 1 -20.26 -18.74 -24.32
C MET A 1 -19.46 -18.87 -23.04
N GLY A 2 -20.07 -19.23 -21.90
CA GLY A 2 -19.40 -19.12 -20.60
C GLY A 2 -18.11 -19.94 -20.56
N LYS A 3 -17.02 -19.38 -20.02
CA LYS A 3 -15.76 -20.10 -19.76
C LYS A 3 -16.09 -21.29 -18.85
N GLU A 4 -15.71 -22.51 -19.26
CA GLU A 4 -15.88 -23.70 -18.41
C GLU A 4 -14.85 -23.63 -17.29
N ILE A 5 -15.32 -23.68 -16.03
CA ILE A 5 -14.47 -23.70 -14.84
C ILE A 5 -13.70 -25.02 -14.82
N GLN A 6 -12.37 -24.94 -14.80
CA GLN A 6 -11.50 -26.12 -14.72
C GLN A 6 -11.52 -26.72 -13.32
N SER A 7 -11.31 -28.03 -13.23
CA SER A 7 -11.26 -28.76 -11.96
C SER A 7 -9.84 -29.12 -11.53
N VAL A 8 -9.55 -28.93 -10.24
CA VAL A 8 -8.21 -29.12 -9.66
C VAL A 8 -8.23 -30.09 -8.47
N CYS A 9 -7.20 -30.92 -8.36
CA CYS A 9 -6.99 -31.83 -7.23
C CYS A 9 -5.57 -31.68 -6.69
N PHE A 10 -5.44 -31.51 -5.38
CA PHE A 10 -4.15 -31.43 -4.71
C PHE A 10 -3.71 -32.77 -4.13
N THR A 11 -2.45 -33.16 -4.36
CA THR A 11 -1.88 -34.37 -3.76
C THR A 11 -0.50 -34.15 -3.15
N GLY A 12 -0.30 -34.76 -1.98
CA GLY A 12 0.93 -34.59 -1.21
C GLY A 12 0.83 -33.42 -0.24
N THR A 13 2.01 -32.91 0.13
CA THR A 13 2.21 -31.80 1.05
C THR A 13 2.93 -30.69 0.28
N CYS A 14 2.36 -29.49 0.31
CA CYS A 14 3.06 -28.27 -0.12
C CYS A 14 3.91 -27.77 1.05
N PRO A 15 5.19 -27.38 0.83
CA PRO A 15 6.05 -26.87 1.88
C PRO A 15 5.53 -25.58 2.53
N ASP A 16 4.96 -24.68 1.71
CA ASP A 16 4.67 -23.30 2.10
C ASP A 16 3.19 -23.06 2.44
N HIS A 17 2.30 -23.95 1.98
CA HIS A 17 0.86 -23.84 2.21
C HIS A 17 0.24 -25.14 2.71
N THR A 18 -0.73 -25.00 3.60
CA THR A 18 -1.61 -26.08 4.01
C THR A 18 -2.60 -26.42 2.90
N ARG A 19 -3.18 -27.63 2.97
CA ARG A 19 -4.24 -28.03 2.03
C ARG A 19 -5.45 -27.09 2.08
N ALA A 20 -5.77 -26.54 3.24
CA ALA A 20 -6.92 -25.65 3.42
C ALA A 20 -6.69 -24.31 2.71
N GLU A 21 -5.50 -23.71 2.88
CA GLU A 21 -5.13 -22.47 2.20
C GLU A 21 -5.10 -22.64 0.67
N LEU A 22 -4.55 -23.74 0.17
CA LEU A 22 -4.55 -24.04 -1.27
C LEU A 22 -5.95 -24.21 -1.86
N ILE A 23 -6.89 -24.69 -1.05
CA ILE A 23 -8.30 -24.82 -1.45
C ILE A 23 -8.92 -23.42 -1.49
N GLU A 24 -8.75 -22.63 -0.44
CA GLU A 24 -9.26 -21.26 -0.34
C GLU A 24 -8.77 -20.38 -1.50
N MET A 25 -7.48 -20.46 -1.86
CA MET A 25 -6.90 -19.71 -2.98
C MET A 25 -7.46 -20.12 -4.35
N ALA A 26 -7.92 -21.37 -4.48
CA ALA A 26 -8.33 -21.94 -5.76
C ALA A 26 -9.84 -22.00 -5.95
N GLU A 27 -10.64 -21.93 -4.88
CA GLU A 27 -12.10 -22.13 -4.91
C GLU A 27 -12.85 -21.08 -5.77
N ASP A 28 -12.27 -19.90 -5.95
CA ASP A 28 -12.86 -18.83 -6.78
C ASP A 28 -12.64 -19.06 -8.29
N GLN A 29 -11.58 -19.78 -8.67
CA GLN A 29 -11.18 -19.96 -10.07
C GLN A 29 -11.37 -21.40 -10.57
N PHE A 30 -11.39 -22.39 -9.67
CA PHE A 30 -11.38 -23.80 -9.99
C PHE A 30 -12.41 -24.60 -9.19
N GLU A 31 -12.93 -25.67 -9.80
CA GLU A 31 -13.71 -26.68 -9.09
C GLU A 31 -12.77 -27.62 -8.31
N ILE A 32 -12.81 -27.56 -6.99
CA ILE A 32 -11.96 -28.40 -6.14
C ILE A 32 -12.47 -29.85 -6.09
N LYS A 33 -11.59 -30.80 -6.46
CA LYS A 33 -11.84 -32.25 -6.39
C LYS A 33 -10.90 -32.94 -5.41
N ASP A 34 -11.44 -33.92 -4.68
CA ASP A 34 -10.68 -34.73 -3.72
C ASP A 34 -9.97 -35.93 -4.36
N SER A 35 -10.31 -36.22 -5.62
CA SER A 35 -10.01 -37.48 -6.29
C SER A 35 -9.59 -37.27 -7.74
N VAL A 36 -8.58 -38.03 -8.17
CA VAL A 36 -8.17 -38.09 -9.57
C VAL A 36 -9.18 -38.92 -10.36
N THR A 37 -10.04 -38.26 -11.13
CA THR A 37 -11.05 -38.89 -12.01
C THR A 37 -10.73 -38.61 -13.49
N LYS A 38 -11.64 -38.93 -14.41
CA LYS A 38 -11.42 -38.70 -15.87
C LYS A 38 -11.81 -37.30 -16.30
N ASP A 39 -12.66 -36.68 -15.52
CA ASP A 39 -13.18 -35.32 -15.59
C ASP A 39 -12.37 -34.36 -14.70
N LEU A 40 -11.18 -34.78 -14.25
CA LEU A 40 -10.24 -33.90 -13.57
C LEU A 40 -9.35 -33.23 -14.62
N ASP A 41 -9.19 -31.91 -14.54
CA ASP A 41 -8.37 -31.17 -15.50
C ASP A 41 -6.91 -31.07 -15.04
N ILE A 42 -6.71 -30.75 -13.75
CA ILE A 42 -5.40 -30.47 -13.17
C ILE A 42 -5.14 -31.30 -11.90
N LEU A 43 -3.96 -31.92 -11.81
CA LEU A 43 -3.42 -32.52 -10.59
C LEU A 43 -2.17 -31.76 -10.15
N VAL A 44 -2.22 -31.15 -8.98
CA VAL A 44 -1.13 -30.37 -8.38
C VAL A 44 -0.38 -31.23 -7.36
N CYS A 45 0.95 -31.24 -7.45
CA CYS A 45 1.80 -32.07 -6.60
C CYS A 45 3.21 -31.50 -6.40
N ALA A 46 3.94 -32.02 -5.41
CA ALA A 46 5.31 -31.56 -5.11
C ALA A 46 6.35 -31.94 -6.18
N ASP A 47 6.17 -33.08 -6.87
CA ASP A 47 7.08 -33.53 -7.93
C ASP A 47 6.27 -34.20 -9.07
N PRO A 48 6.08 -33.50 -10.20
CA PRO A 48 5.36 -34.01 -11.36
C PRO A 48 5.94 -35.31 -11.94
N ASN A 49 7.22 -35.58 -11.71
CA ASN A 49 7.91 -36.77 -12.22
C ASN A 49 7.90 -37.96 -11.25
N ALA A 50 7.30 -37.80 -10.07
CA ALA A 50 7.23 -38.86 -9.07
C ALA A 50 6.34 -40.03 -9.53
N ASN A 51 6.56 -41.21 -8.95
CA ASN A 51 5.87 -42.44 -9.35
C ASN A 51 4.75 -42.84 -8.37
N SER A 52 3.85 -41.90 -8.05
CA SER A 52 2.73 -42.16 -7.14
C SER A 52 1.52 -42.77 -7.87
N SER A 53 0.66 -43.49 -7.16
CA SER A 53 -0.56 -44.08 -7.73
C SER A 53 -1.54 -43.03 -8.28
N LYS A 54 -1.55 -41.81 -7.71
CA LYS A 54 -2.35 -40.68 -8.20
C LYS A 54 -1.78 -40.09 -9.48
N LEU A 55 -0.47 -39.93 -9.57
CA LEU A 55 0.22 -39.46 -10.78
C LEU A 55 0.06 -40.43 -11.94
N GLN A 56 0.22 -41.74 -11.68
CA GLN A 56 -0.04 -42.78 -12.68
C GLN A 56 -1.49 -42.75 -13.18
N LYS A 57 -2.46 -42.51 -12.28
CA LYS A 57 -3.88 -42.41 -12.64
C LYS A 57 -4.17 -41.15 -13.46
N ALA A 58 -3.60 -40.01 -13.07
CA ALA A 58 -3.71 -38.74 -13.79
C ALA A 58 -3.13 -38.84 -15.21
N ALA A 59 -1.90 -39.34 -15.35
CA ALA A 59 -1.25 -39.55 -16.64
C ALA A 59 -2.06 -40.49 -17.54
N LYS A 60 -2.63 -41.57 -16.99
CA LYS A 60 -3.51 -42.49 -17.74
C LYS A 60 -4.81 -41.82 -18.22
N ASN A 61 -5.33 -40.88 -17.44
CA ASN A 61 -6.56 -40.17 -17.75
C ASN A 61 -6.34 -38.92 -18.62
N GLY A 62 -5.08 -38.53 -18.88
CA GLY A 62 -4.75 -37.33 -19.66
C GLY A 62 -4.88 -36.03 -18.86
N VAL A 63 -4.88 -36.11 -17.53
CA VAL A 63 -4.94 -34.95 -16.62
C VAL A 63 -3.62 -34.18 -16.68
N LYS A 64 -3.67 -32.84 -16.72
CA LYS A 64 -2.49 -31.98 -16.63
C LYS A 64 -1.86 -32.14 -15.24
N ILE A 65 -0.58 -32.48 -15.17
CA ILE A 65 0.15 -32.60 -13.90
C ILE A 65 1.12 -31.43 -13.80
N ILE A 66 1.04 -30.66 -12.74
CA ILE A 66 1.89 -29.49 -12.49
C ILE A 66 2.45 -29.48 -11.07
N SER A 67 3.49 -28.66 -10.87
CA SER A 67 4.06 -28.43 -9.54
C SER A 67 3.17 -27.51 -8.70
N TYR A 68 3.45 -27.36 -7.40
CA TYR A 68 2.78 -26.34 -6.59
C TYR A 68 3.16 -24.92 -7.06
N ASP A 69 4.43 -24.70 -7.39
CA ASP A 69 4.92 -23.40 -7.85
C ASP A 69 4.23 -22.99 -9.16
N ASP A 70 4.17 -23.90 -10.14
CA ASP A 70 3.46 -23.68 -11.41
C ASP A 70 1.97 -23.36 -11.19
N PHE A 71 1.35 -23.96 -10.17
CA PHE A 71 -0.05 -23.72 -9.86
C PHE A 71 -0.29 -22.36 -9.21
N LEU A 72 0.64 -21.92 -8.35
CA LEU A 72 0.59 -20.58 -7.75
C LEU A 72 0.83 -19.50 -8.81
N GLU A 73 1.80 -19.71 -9.70
CA GLU A 73 2.01 -18.83 -10.87
C GLU A 73 0.74 -18.73 -11.73
N MET A 74 0.05 -19.86 -11.98
CA MET A 74 -1.23 -19.84 -12.71
C MET A 74 -2.33 -19.03 -12.01
N LEU A 75 -2.36 -19.01 -10.67
CA LEU A 75 -3.34 -18.22 -9.91
C LEU A 75 -3.02 -16.72 -9.96
N GLU A 76 -1.76 -16.36 -10.11
CA GLU A 76 -1.29 -14.98 -10.25
C GLU A 76 -1.54 -14.45 -11.68
N GLU A 77 -1.31 -15.27 -12.73
CA GLU A 77 -1.47 -14.87 -14.13
C GLU A 77 -2.94 -14.69 -14.58
N GLU A 78 -3.90 -15.45 -14.04
CA GLU A 78 -5.32 -15.32 -14.40
C GLU A 78 -6.05 -14.18 -13.65
N GLY A 79 -5.34 -13.39 -12.83
CA GLY A 79 -5.85 -12.18 -12.18
C GLY A 79 -6.05 -10.98 -13.13
N ASP A 80 -5.50 -11.05 -14.35
CA ASP A 80 -5.40 -9.91 -15.29
C ASP A 80 -6.21 -10.10 -16.60
N GLU A 81 -6.93 -11.21 -16.77
CA GLU A 81 -7.61 -11.53 -18.05
C GLU A 81 -9.14 -11.38 -18.01
N ASP A 82 -9.64 -10.16 -17.72
CA ASP A 82 -11.00 -9.75 -18.03
C ASP A 82 -11.06 -8.26 -18.49
N GLU A 83 -10.16 -7.85 -19.39
CA GLU A 83 -10.39 -6.67 -20.25
C GLU A 83 -10.20 -7.01 -21.75
N GLU A 84 -11.30 -6.94 -22.49
CA GLU A 84 -11.34 -7.09 -23.95
C GLU A 84 -10.66 -5.88 -24.64
N ASP A 85 -9.59 -6.15 -25.38
CA ASP A 85 -9.36 -5.66 -26.75
C ASP A 85 -9.39 -4.12 -26.98
N ASP A 86 -8.62 -3.35 -26.21
CA ASP A 86 -8.22 -1.98 -26.58
C ASP A 86 -6.68 -1.84 -26.68
N GLU A 87 -6.26 -1.23 -27.78
CA GLU A 87 -4.91 -1.02 -28.29
C GLU A 87 -4.02 -0.16 -27.36
N TYR A 88 -2.96 -0.74 -26.78
CA TYR A 88 -1.85 -0.09 -26.04
C TYR A 88 -2.23 1.19 -25.26
N ASP A 89 -2.51 1.06 -23.96
CA ASP A 89 -2.24 2.13 -23.00
C ASP A 89 -1.33 1.56 -21.90
N ASP A 90 -0.21 2.24 -21.64
CA ASP A 90 0.54 2.09 -20.39
C ASP A 90 -0.49 2.38 -19.29
N GLU A 91 -1.02 1.37 -18.60
CA GLU A 91 -1.62 1.63 -17.30
C GLU A 91 -0.50 2.10 -16.39
N GLU A 92 -0.29 3.43 -16.38
CA GLU A 92 0.36 4.15 -15.30
C GLU A 92 -0.34 3.66 -14.02
N GLU A 93 0.26 2.70 -13.30
CA GLU A 93 -0.07 2.46 -11.89
C GLU A 93 -0.21 3.83 -11.25
N GLU A 94 -1.44 4.22 -10.87
CA GLU A 94 -1.70 5.53 -10.27
C GLU A 94 -0.77 5.66 -9.05
N SER A 95 0.33 6.39 -9.22
CA SER A 95 1.42 6.37 -8.26
C SER A 95 0.96 7.04 -6.98
N ASN A 96 0.47 6.27 -6.01
CA ASN A 96 -0.14 6.86 -4.82
C ASN A 96 0.91 7.75 -4.11
N PRO A 97 0.65 9.08 -3.98
CA PRO A 97 1.63 10.03 -3.45
C PRO A 97 2.03 9.72 -2.01
N LEU A 98 1.24 8.90 -1.32
CA LEU A 98 1.57 8.40 0.00
C LEU A 98 2.78 7.45 -0.04
N TYR A 99 2.93 6.59 -1.04
CA TYR A 99 4.10 5.70 -1.18
C TYR A 99 5.36 6.50 -1.49
N ASP A 100 5.29 7.47 -2.39
CA ASP A 100 6.42 8.38 -2.65
C ASP A 100 6.82 9.16 -1.37
N LEU A 101 5.84 9.54 -0.54
CA LEU A 101 6.14 10.14 0.77
C LEU A 101 6.72 9.10 1.75
N MET A 102 6.27 7.85 1.73
CA MET A 102 6.84 6.78 2.56
C MET A 102 8.29 6.51 2.18
N ASP A 103 8.61 6.37 0.90
CA ASP A 103 9.98 6.22 0.43
C ASP A 103 10.84 7.40 0.88
N TYR A 104 10.30 8.63 0.77
CA TYR A 104 10.96 9.82 1.30
C TYR A 104 11.12 9.81 2.84
N LEU A 105 10.18 9.23 3.57
CA LEU A 105 10.21 9.09 5.03
C LEU A 105 11.18 8.00 5.49
N GLU A 106 11.28 6.91 4.74
CA GLU A 106 12.07 5.71 5.03
C GLU A 106 13.56 5.92 4.78
N GLU A 107 13.96 6.94 4.00
CA GLU A 107 15.35 7.33 3.82
C GLU A 107 16.09 7.51 5.19
N PRO A 108 17.00 6.60 5.58
CA PRO A 108 17.62 6.67 6.89
C PRO A 108 18.72 7.73 6.93
N LYS A 109 18.87 8.38 8.10
CA LYS A 109 19.97 9.27 8.57
C LYS A 109 19.80 10.79 8.42
N VAL A 110 18.58 11.32 8.52
CA VAL A 110 18.45 12.76 8.79
C VAL A 110 18.88 13.08 10.21
N LYS A 111 19.92 13.90 10.34
CA LYS A 111 20.29 14.48 11.62
C LYS A 111 19.18 15.42 12.08
N ILE A 112 18.59 15.12 13.24
CA ILE A 112 17.55 15.96 13.84
C ILE A 112 18.10 17.38 14.07
N ASP A 113 17.40 18.36 13.51
CA ASP A 113 17.62 19.78 13.77
C ASP A 113 16.80 20.21 15.00
N ALA A 114 17.45 20.19 16.16
CA ALA A 114 16.81 20.51 17.44
C ALA A 114 16.22 21.93 17.50
N GLU A 115 16.76 22.88 16.72
CA GLU A 115 16.24 24.25 16.70
C GLU A 115 14.92 24.30 15.92
N LYS A 116 14.86 23.66 14.75
CA LYS A 116 13.63 23.56 13.97
C LYS A 116 12.53 22.80 14.72
N VAL A 117 12.88 21.66 15.32
CA VAL A 117 11.94 20.87 16.12
C VAL A 117 11.34 21.69 17.25
N LYS A 118 12.19 22.38 18.01
CA LYS A 118 11.73 23.20 19.15
C LYS A 118 10.74 24.28 18.70
N LYS A 119 10.99 24.94 17.57
CA LYS A 119 10.08 25.96 17.03
C LYS A 119 8.72 25.38 16.62
N VAL A 120 8.68 24.19 16.02
CA VAL A 120 7.40 23.52 15.70
C VAL A 120 6.67 23.10 16.97
N GLU A 121 7.39 22.52 17.95
CA GLU A 121 6.84 22.17 19.26
C GLU A 121 6.23 23.39 19.97
N GLU A 122 6.89 24.55 19.92
CA GLU A 122 6.39 25.81 20.47
C GLU A 122 5.19 26.36 19.68
N ALA A 123 5.23 26.28 18.34
CA ALA A 123 4.17 26.81 17.47
C ALA A 123 2.84 26.07 17.62
N TYR A 124 2.89 24.76 17.89
CA TYR A 124 1.71 23.89 18.02
C TYR A 124 1.42 23.47 19.47
N GLY A 125 2.33 23.74 20.41
CA GLY A 125 2.18 23.34 21.82
C GLY A 125 2.27 21.83 22.03
N ILE A 126 3.13 21.15 21.27
CA ILE A 126 3.22 19.68 21.23
C ILE A 126 4.62 19.19 21.65
N LYS A 127 4.71 17.90 21.96
CA LYS A 127 5.97 17.16 21.95
C LYS A 127 6.00 16.31 20.70
N ALA A 128 6.91 16.59 19.78
CA ALA A 128 6.96 15.90 18.49
C ALA A 128 7.43 14.44 18.66
N PRO A 129 6.79 13.46 17.99
CA PRO A 129 7.36 12.13 17.84
C PRO A 129 8.58 12.16 16.92
N ASP A 130 9.41 11.12 16.94
CA ASP A 130 10.67 11.11 16.20
C ASP A 130 10.47 11.17 14.68
N ALA A 131 9.40 10.55 14.17
CA ALA A 131 8.97 10.71 12.77
C ALA A 131 8.75 12.18 12.39
N LEU A 132 7.99 12.93 13.19
CA LEU A 132 7.75 14.36 12.94
C LEU A 132 9.05 15.17 13.05
N LYS A 133 9.91 14.85 14.02
CA LYS A 133 11.21 15.54 14.17
C LYS A 133 12.07 15.38 12.92
N ARG A 134 12.11 14.18 12.34
CA ARG A 134 12.83 13.90 11.09
C ARG A 134 12.25 14.72 9.93
N MET A 135 10.92 14.76 9.80
CA MET A 135 10.26 15.53 8.74
C MET A 135 10.51 17.03 8.85
N VAL A 136 10.31 17.61 10.04
CA VAL A 136 10.60 19.03 10.29
C VAL A 136 12.07 19.36 10.01
N SER A 137 12.97 18.42 10.27
CA SER A 137 14.39 18.59 9.96
C SER A 137 14.66 18.60 8.45
N LYS A 138 13.87 17.85 7.65
CA LYS A 138 13.91 17.83 6.18
C LYS A 138 13.19 19.03 5.53
N CYS A 139 12.13 19.57 6.14
CA CYS A 139 11.34 20.68 5.58
C CYS A 139 12.23 21.80 5.03
N GLY A 140 11.96 22.15 3.77
CA GLY A 140 12.94 22.52 2.74
C GLY A 140 13.89 23.67 3.06
N ARG A 141 15.01 23.67 2.33
CA ARG A 141 15.89 24.85 2.17
C ARG A 141 15.51 25.69 0.94
N THR A 142 14.68 25.20 0.02
CA THR A 142 14.29 25.87 -1.23
C THR A 142 12.92 25.41 -1.76
N PHE A 143 12.28 26.24 -2.59
CA PHE A 143 10.96 26.04 -3.23
C PHE A 143 10.93 24.89 -4.27
N ASP A 144 12.09 24.31 -4.61
CA ASP A 144 12.26 23.31 -5.67
C ASP A 144 12.29 21.85 -5.18
N ASP A 145 12.00 21.57 -3.90
CA ASP A 145 11.92 20.21 -3.35
C ASP A 145 10.55 19.56 -3.69
N TYR A 146 10.25 19.48 -4.99
CA TYR A 146 9.16 18.66 -5.52
C TYR A 146 9.60 17.20 -5.54
N ILE A 147 8.84 16.34 -4.86
CA ILE A 147 8.95 14.91 -5.06
C ILE A 147 8.02 14.58 -6.22
N SER A 148 8.61 14.33 -7.38
CA SER A 148 7.91 14.03 -8.63
C SER A 148 8.47 12.73 -9.16
N ASN A 149 7.69 11.64 -9.07
CA ASN A 149 7.99 10.38 -9.76
C ASN A 149 7.09 10.15 -10.98
N SER A 150 6.03 10.94 -11.17
CA SER A 150 5.19 10.89 -12.38
C SER A 150 4.49 12.23 -12.59
N TYR A 151 3.97 12.46 -13.80
CA TYR A 151 3.33 13.72 -14.20
C TYR A 151 2.03 14.05 -13.43
N GLN A 152 1.55 13.16 -12.55
CA GLN A 152 0.21 13.25 -11.96
C GLN A 152 0.17 13.35 -10.43
N ASN A 153 1.21 12.90 -9.70
CA ASN A 153 1.21 12.87 -8.23
C ASN A 153 2.37 13.66 -7.61
N CYS A 154 2.35 14.98 -7.83
CA CYS A 154 3.36 15.89 -7.29
C CYS A 154 2.91 16.46 -5.95
N PHE A 155 3.55 16.07 -4.85
CA PHE A 155 3.46 16.82 -3.59
C PHE A 155 4.72 17.65 -3.37
N ARG A 156 4.53 18.82 -2.76
CA ARG A 156 5.57 19.75 -2.37
C ARG A 156 5.76 19.66 -0.87
N ILE A 157 6.97 19.30 -0.42
CA ILE A 157 7.29 19.40 1.00
C ILE A 157 7.25 20.88 1.40
N LEU A 158 6.49 21.20 2.44
CA LEU A 158 6.42 22.56 2.95
C LEU A 158 7.79 23.00 3.47
N THR A 159 8.13 24.25 3.19
CA THR A 159 9.30 24.90 3.79
C THR A 159 9.11 25.01 5.29
N PHE A 160 10.22 25.15 6.01
CA PHE A 160 10.16 25.26 7.47
C PHE A 160 9.26 26.41 7.97
N ASP A 161 9.29 27.55 7.29
CA ASP A 161 8.48 28.72 7.67
C ASP A 161 6.98 28.47 7.42
N GLU A 162 6.63 27.75 6.35
CA GLU A 162 5.25 27.32 6.06
C GLU A 162 4.74 26.27 7.07
N VAL A 163 5.61 25.41 7.59
CA VAL A 163 5.23 24.46 8.66
C VAL A 163 4.97 25.18 9.98
N VAL A 164 5.78 26.19 10.33
CA VAL A 164 5.66 26.91 11.62
C VAL A 164 4.51 27.92 11.61
N ASP A 165 4.39 28.67 10.52
CA ASP A 165 3.33 29.64 10.30
C ASP A 165 2.76 29.52 8.87
N PRO A 166 1.79 28.62 8.70
CA PRO A 166 1.20 28.35 7.39
C PRO A 166 0.40 29.55 6.86
N SER A 167 -0.07 30.43 7.74
CA SER A 167 -1.02 31.50 7.41
C SER A 167 -0.38 32.77 6.84
N GLU A 168 0.89 33.03 7.17
CA GLU A 168 1.56 34.27 6.76
C GLU A 168 2.34 34.16 5.44
N ASN A 169 2.63 32.94 4.96
CA ASN A 169 3.65 32.74 3.92
C ASN A 169 3.16 32.18 2.58
N ILE A 170 1.88 31.84 2.41
CA ILE A 170 1.37 31.21 1.18
C ILE A 170 0.04 31.84 0.73
N GLU A 171 0.02 32.40 -0.48
CA GLU A 171 -1.24 32.69 -1.17
C GLU A 171 -1.95 31.37 -1.50
N GLY A 172 -3.01 31.03 -0.77
CA GLY A 172 -3.83 29.83 -1.03
C GLY A 172 -4.06 28.94 0.18
N LEU A 173 -3.19 29.01 1.19
CA LEU A 173 -3.30 28.19 2.38
C LEU A 173 -4.27 28.82 3.38
N LYS A 174 -5.57 28.50 3.27
CA LYS A 174 -6.64 29.10 4.09
C LYS A 174 -6.99 28.27 5.33
N MET A 175 -6.38 27.09 5.47
CA MET A 175 -6.67 26.17 6.57
C MET A 175 -6.00 26.58 7.89
N ASP A 176 -6.80 26.63 8.97
CA ASP A 176 -6.27 26.74 10.34
C ASP A 176 -5.89 25.36 10.89
N PHE A 177 -4.68 24.91 10.56
CA PHE A 177 -4.14 23.62 11.01
C PHE A 177 -4.09 23.50 12.54
N LYS A 178 -3.86 24.60 13.27
CA LYS A 178 -3.83 24.59 14.74
C LYS A 178 -5.22 24.29 15.30
N LYS A 179 -6.27 24.92 14.76
CA LYS A 179 -7.66 24.62 15.14
C LYS A 179 -8.04 23.17 14.81
N LYS A 180 -7.45 22.59 13.75
CA LYS A 180 -7.63 21.18 13.38
C LYS A 180 -6.70 20.19 14.11
N ASN A 181 -5.85 20.65 15.02
CA ASN A 181 -4.86 19.83 15.75
C ASN A 181 -3.84 19.12 14.86
N CYS A 182 -3.39 19.78 13.79
CA CYS A 182 -2.51 19.21 12.78
C CYS A 182 -1.26 20.06 12.57
N VAL A 183 -0.12 19.43 12.26
CA VAL A 183 1.09 20.06 11.72
C VAL A 183 1.17 19.73 10.23
N PRO A 184 1.11 20.69 9.31
CA PRO A 184 1.19 20.42 7.90
C PRO A 184 2.63 20.11 7.49
N ILE A 185 2.80 19.18 6.54
CA ILE A 185 4.12 18.70 6.13
C ILE A 185 4.29 18.73 4.61
N ALA A 186 3.26 18.36 3.87
CA ALA A 186 3.27 18.45 2.41
C ALA A 186 1.98 19.07 1.88
N ASP A 187 2.12 19.75 0.75
CA ASP A 187 1.07 20.34 -0.07
C ASP A 187 0.90 19.45 -1.31
N CYS A 188 -0.25 18.82 -1.45
CA CYS A 188 -0.59 17.88 -2.51
C CYS A 188 -1.40 18.54 -3.65
N MET A 189 -1.36 19.88 -3.75
CA MET A 189 -2.19 20.66 -4.68
C MET A 189 -3.69 20.57 -4.35
N ASN A 190 -4.54 21.33 -5.05
CA ASN A 190 -6.01 21.29 -4.90
C ASN A 190 -6.54 21.41 -3.45
N ASN A 191 -5.78 22.10 -2.60
CA ASN A 191 -6.03 22.24 -1.16
C ASN A 191 -5.95 20.94 -0.35
N ASP A 192 -5.24 19.94 -0.86
CA ASP A 192 -4.90 18.70 -0.18
C ASP A 192 -3.57 18.82 0.57
N TYR A 193 -3.52 18.29 1.78
CA TYR A 193 -2.36 18.37 2.64
C TYR A 193 -2.09 17.05 3.35
N ILE A 194 -0.83 16.67 3.41
CA ILE A 194 -0.38 15.64 4.33
C ILE A 194 0.04 16.30 5.64
N VAL A 195 -0.56 15.84 6.72
CA VAL A 195 -0.43 16.44 8.04
C VAL A 195 -0.17 15.39 9.11
N TYR A 196 0.43 15.85 10.21
CA TYR A 196 0.52 15.08 11.44
C TYR A 196 -0.51 15.59 12.45
N ASN A 197 -1.49 14.76 12.80
CA ASN A 197 -2.47 15.05 13.84
C ASN A 197 -1.92 14.67 15.22
N TYR A 198 -1.67 15.70 16.03
CA TYR A 198 -1.05 15.54 17.34
C TYR A 198 -2.05 15.21 18.45
N LYS A 199 -3.36 15.22 18.17
CA LYS A 199 -4.38 14.83 19.14
C LYS A 199 -4.49 13.31 19.26
N ASN A 200 -4.35 12.60 18.15
CA ASN A 200 -4.44 11.14 18.05
C ASN A 200 -3.11 10.47 17.68
N ASN A 201 -2.05 11.24 17.42
CA ASN A 201 -0.72 10.74 17.08
C ASN A 201 -0.72 9.96 15.75
N THR A 202 -1.39 10.49 14.73
CA THR A 202 -1.51 9.86 13.40
C THR A 202 -1.18 10.82 12.27
N TRP A 203 -0.73 10.28 11.15
CA TRP A 203 -0.63 11.01 9.88
C TRP A 203 -1.98 10.96 9.15
N MET A 204 -2.30 12.03 8.43
CA MET A 204 -3.58 12.15 7.71
C MET A 204 -3.39 12.94 6.41
N TRP A 205 -4.24 12.64 5.44
CA TRP A 205 -4.50 13.52 4.30
C TRP A 205 -5.73 14.36 4.65
N ILE A 206 -5.66 15.69 4.52
CA ILE A 206 -6.82 16.56 4.69
C ILE A 206 -7.01 17.53 3.51
N ASN A 207 -8.27 17.79 3.13
CA ASN A 207 -8.65 18.77 2.12
C ASN A 207 -9.27 20.03 2.77
N ASP A 208 -8.97 21.24 2.27
CA ASP A 208 -9.51 22.52 2.78
C ASP A 208 -10.90 22.89 2.28
N GLU A 209 -11.32 22.36 1.12
CA GLU A 209 -12.63 22.69 0.53
C GLU A 209 -13.78 21.84 1.08
N ALA A 210 -13.48 20.86 1.95
CA ALA A 210 -14.47 20.15 2.74
C ALA A 210 -15.20 21.13 3.68
N SER A 211 -16.33 21.65 3.21
CA SER A 211 -17.08 22.77 3.81
C SER A 211 -17.40 22.59 5.29
N GLU A 212 -17.34 23.69 6.06
CA GLU A 212 -17.79 23.78 7.45
C GLU A 212 -19.27 23.35 7.57
N GLY A 213 -19.52 22.08 7.86
CA GLY A 213 -20.88 21.53 7.99
C GLY A 213 -21.02 20.10 7.49
N GLU A 214 -20.10 19.63 6.66
CA GLU A 214 -19.88 18.21 6.44
C GLU A 214 -18.56 17.86 7.11
N ASP A 215 -18.63 17.22 8.28
CA ASP A 215 -17.58 16.27 8.66
C ASP A 215 -17.53 15.28 7.50
N ILE A 216 -16.66 15.52 6.53
CA ILE A 216 -16.15 14.47 5.66
C ILE A 216 -15.18 13.65 6.52
N ALA A 217 -15.74 13.03 7.57
CA ALA A 217 -15.32 11.75 8.11
C ALA A 217 -15.98 10.66 7.23
N LYS A 218 -15.81 10.79 5.91
CA LYS A 218 -16.39 9.95 4.85
C LYS A 218 -15.42 10.03 3.67
N GLU A 219 -14.22 9.52 3.75
CA GLU A 219 -13.87 8.24 4.35
C GLU A 219 -13.07 8.44 5.63
N ASP A 220 -13.38 7.62 6.64
CA ASP A 220 -12.27 6.99 7.31
C ASP A 220 -11.41 6.37 6.20
N LEU A 221 -10.37 7.07 5.74
CA LEU A 221 -9.10 6.42 5.43
C LEU A 221 -8.58 5.89 6.79
N TYR A 222 -9.35 4.95 7.36
CA TYR A 222 -8.83 3.87 8.15
C TYR A 222 -7.90 3.17 7.20
N ILE A 223 -6.65 3.59 7.24
CA ILE A 223 -5.56 2.80 6.76
C ILE A 223 -5.51 1.61 7.74
N GLU A 224 -6.36 0.59 7.49
CA GLU A 224 -6.13 -0.80 7.91
C GLU A 224 -4.95 -1.41 7.13
N HIS A 225 -4.11 -0.59 6.51
CA HIS A 225 -2.79 -1.03 6.09
C HIS A 225 -1.93 -1.10 7.34
N ASP A 226 -1.89 -2.30 7.94
CA ASP A 226 -0.91 -2.68 8.93
C ASP A 226 0.48 -2.17 8.52
N SER A 227 0.82 -2.07 7.23
CA SER A 227 2.09 -1.51 6.75
C SER A 227 2.36 -0.06 7.14
N LEU A 228 1.38 0.83 7.25
CA LEU A 228 1.63 2.24 7.59
C LEU A 228 1.78 2.45 9.09
N ARG A 229 1.02 1.67 9.86
CA ARG A 229 1.17 1.54 11.31
C ARG A 229 2.45 0.79 11.65
N VAL A 230 2.84 -0.21 10.86
CA VAL A 230 4.06 -1.01 10.99
C VAL A 230 5.27 -0.19 10.59
N VAL A 231 5.32 0.49 9.44
CA VAL A 231 6.46 1.33 9.05
C VAL A 231 6.72 2.43 10.08
N LEU A 232 5.68 3.12 10.56
CA LEU A 232 5.85 4.19 11.54
C LEU A 232 6.11 3.69 12.97
N ASN A 233 5.47 2.59 13.41
CA ASN A 233 5.82 1.97 14.70
C ASN A 233 7.19 1.29 14.65
N VAL A 234 7.62 0.71 13.52
CA VAL A 234 8.98 0.15 13.32
C VAL A 234 10.01 1.27 13.38
N ILE A 235 9.74 2.43 12.78
CA ILE A 235 10.61 3.62 12.87
C ILE A 235 10.75 4.14 14.32
N ASP A 236 9.69 4.03 15.14
CA ASP A 236 9.69 4.43 16.54
C ASP A 236 10.23 3.33 17.50
N ASP A 237 10.02 2.04 17.19
CA ASP A 237 10.43 0.89 18.01
C ASP A 237 11.88 0.43 17.75
N GLU A 238 12.43 0.64 16.54
CA GLU A 238 13.83 0.27 16.23
C GLU A 238 14.88 1.21 16.84
N ASN A 239 14.46 2.27 17.55
CA ASN A 239 15.35 3.22 18.21
C ASN A 239 15.17 3.30 19.75
N GLY A 240 14.48 2.33 20.35
CA GLY A 240 14.37 2.15 21.81
C GLY A 240 15.59 1.49 22.46
#